data_AF-A0A355CBI0-F1
#
_entry.id   AF-A0A355CBI0-F1
#
_cell.length_a   1.000
_cell.length_b   1.000
_cell.length_c   1.000
_cell.angle_alpha   90.00
_cell.angle_beta   90.00
_cell.angle_gamma   90.00
#
_symmetry.space_group_name_H-M   'P 1'
#
loop_
_entity.id
_entity.type
_entity.pdbx_description
1 polymer ?
#
loop_
_entity_poly.entity_id
_entity_poly.type
_entity_poly.pdbx_seq_one_letter_code
_entity_poly.pdbx_strand_id
1 'polypeptide(L)'
;MPDFSFDSMKLPFTVEEFKRMLDEELKPDDKRLLNKYFLKYDNDNLLHLLKNKDAELNPMGSISREEIQETIGRIKEDLPVKNRKVPDFHEKFIRTWLDEEAQAENKLWDDLMASLYMDYGTEVKNSLMSRWFELNLNIGNLLSAIYARKYGLDVARVVVGHNPVAQLIRENANARDFGLSQELEIFDAVVRLSEETDIYERERK
;
A
#
# COMPACT_ATOMS: atom_id res chain seq x y z
N MET A 1 -34.49 -11.49 -23.21
CA MET A 1 -33.31 -10.72 -23.68
C MET A 1 -33.21 -9.49 -22.81
N PRO A 2 -32.08 -9.18 -22.17
CA PRO A 2 -31.96 -7.98 -21.35
C PRO A 2 -31.80 -6.76 -22.26
N ASP A 3 -32.62 -5.73 -22.03
CA ASP A 3 -32.51 -4.40 -22.63
C ASP A 3 -31.23 -3.71 -22.14
N PHE A 4 -30.31 -3.42 -23.06
CA PHE A 4 -29.19 -2.55 -22.80
C PHE A 4 -29.68 -1.09 -22.79
N SER A 5 -29.82 -0.53 -21.59
CA SER A 5 -30.06 0.90 -21.39
C SER A 5 -28.91 1.73 -21.94
N PHE A 6 -29.25 2.82 -22.65
CA PHE A 6 -28.38 3.79 -23.33
C PHE A 6 -27.54 4.71 -22.40
N ASP A 7 -27.25 4.31 -21.16
CA ASP A 7 -26.36 5.07 -20.26
C ASP A 7 -24.87 4.67 -20.41
N SER A 8 -24.56 3.78 -21.36
CA SER A 8 -23.23 3.23 -21.62
C SER A 8 -22.31 4.11 -22.48
N MET A 9 -22.73 5.32 -22.86
CA MET A 9 -21.95 6.25 -23.71
C MET A 9 -21.22 7.36 -22.95
N LYS A 10 -21.28 7.42 -21.61
CA LYS A 10 -20.36 8.27 -20.85
C LYS A 10 -19.02 7.54 -20.74
N LEU A 11 -17.94 8.19 -21.15
CA LEU A 11 -16.60 7.73 -20.82
C LEU A 11 -16.56 7.42 -19.32
N PRO A 12 -16.05 6.24 -18.91
CA PRO A 12 -16.02 5.89 -17.50
C PRO A 12 -15.19 6.93 -16.77
N PHE A 13 -15.80 7.60 -15.79
CA PHE A 13 -15.12 8.61 -14.98
C PHE A 13 -13.92 7.97 -14.29
N THR A 14 -12.71 8.35 -14.72
CA THR A 14 -11.50 7.67 -14.27
C THR A 14 -10.98 8.25 -12.96
N VAL A 15 -10.17 7.49 -12.24
CA VAL A 15 -9.46 8.00 -11.05
C VAL A 15 -8.53 9.16 -11.40
N GLU A 16 -7.97 9.17 -12.61
CA GLU A 16 -7.16 10.26 -13.14
C GLU A 16 -7.98 11.55 -13.32
N GLU A 17 -9.15 11.44 -13.95
CA GLU A 17 -10.07 12.56 -14.11
C GLU A 17 -10.55 13.08 -12.75
N PHE A 18 -10.88 12.18 -11.82
CA PHE A 18 -11.25 12.55 -10.46
C PHE A 18 -10.13 13.29 -9.74
N LYS A 19 -8.90 12.77 -9.76
CA LYS A 19 -7.73 13.41 -9.14
C LYS A 19 -7.50 14.80 -9.73
N ARG A 20 -7.63 14.97 -11.05
CA ARG A 20 -7.50 16.27 -11.71
C ARG A 20 -8.60 17.25 -11.29
N MET A 21 -9.84 16.80 -11.13
CA MET A 21 -10.91 17.66 -10.64
C MET A 21 -10.66 18.13 -9.21
N LEU A 22 -10.14 17.26 -8.35
CA LEU A 22 -9.80 17.63 -6.97
C LEU A 22 -8.73 18.70 -6.88
N ASP A 23 -7.89 18.87 -7.91
CA ASP A 23 -6.87 19.90 -7.93
C ASP A 23 -7.43 21.33 -7.96
N GLU A 24 -8.63 21.51 -8.50
CA GLU A 24 -9.33 22.80 -8.57
C GLU A 24 -10.21 23.05 -7.34
N GLU A 25 -10.68 21.98 -6.70
CA GLU A 25 -11.65 22.04 -5.59
C GLU A 25 -10.99 22.03 -4.19
N LEU A 26 -9.82 21.40 -4.05
CA LEU A 26 -9.17 21.23 -2.75
C LEU A 26 -8.27 22.42 -2.40
N LYS A 27 -8.32 22.81 -1.12
CA LYS A 27 -7.30 23.70 -0.55
C LYS A 27 -5.93 23.03 -0.60
N PRO A 28 -4.83 23.80 -0.66
CA PRO A 28 -3.48 23.24 -0.73
C PRO A 28 -3.15 22.26 0.40
N ASP A 29 -3.68 22.47 1.60
CA ASP A 29 -3.41 21.63 2.77
C ASP A 29 -4.14 20.28 2.66
N ASP A 30 -5.40 20.29 2.23
CA ASP A 30 -6.20 19.08 2.00
C ASP A 30 -5.64 18.27 0.83
N LYS A 31 -5.18 18.95 -0.23
CA LYS A 31 -4.48 18.32 -1.35
C LYS A 31 -3.20 17.63 -0.90
N ARG A 32 -2.39 18.28 -0.04
CA ARG A 32 -1.17 17.65 0.51
C ARG A 32 -1.49 16.43 1.37
N LEU A 33 -2.59 16.45 2.10
CA LEU A 33 -3.05 15.29 2.86
C LEU A 33 -3.44 14.15 1.91
N LEU A 34 -4.28 14.43 0.90
CA LEU A 34 -4.72 13.43 -0.07
C LEU A 34 -3.58 12.86 -0.92
N ASN A 35 -2.57 13.66 -1.25
CA ASN A 35 -1.40 13.19 -1.99
C ASN A 35 -0.69 12.03 -1.28
N LYS A 36 -0.76 11.97 0.07
CA LYS A 36 -0.21 10.84 0.83
C LYS A 36 -0.86 9.51 0.46
N TYR A 37 -2.17 9.50 0.20
CA TYR A 37 -2.91 8.30 -0.25
C TYR A 37 -2.50 7.88 -1.67
N PHE A 38 -2.16 8.84 -2.51
CA PHE A 38 -1.76 8.59 -3.90
C PHE A 38 -0.29 8.19 -4.07
N LEU A 39 0.52 8.25 -3.01
CA LEU A 39 1.91 7.78 -3.02
C LEU A 39 2.04 6.30 -3.38
N LYS A 40 0.96 5.50 -3.28
CA LYS A 40 0.96 4.12 -3.81
C LYS A 40 1.43 4.04 -5.27
N TYR A 41 1.08 5.02 -6.10
CA TYR A 41 1.54 5.05 -7.49
C TYR A 41 3.03 5.39 -7.61
N ASP A 42 3.53 6.28 -6.73
CA ASP A 42 4.96 6.58 -6.65
C ASP A 42 5.76 5.39 -6.10
N ASN A 43 5.20 4.62 -5.17
CA ASN A 43 5.78 3.37 -4.67
C ASN A 43 5.95 2.35 -5.79
N ASP A 44 4.88 2.11 -6.56
CA ASP A 44 4.89 1.17 -7.69
C ASP A 44 5.89 1.63 -8.76
N ASN A 45 5.89 2.92 -9.09
CA ASN A 45 6.83 3.51 -10.04
C ASN A 45 8.28 3.34 -9.60
N LEU A 46 8.59 3.58 -8.33
CA LEU A 46 9.92 3.39 -7.76
C LEU A 46 10.35 1.92 -7.84
N LEU A 47 9.49 0.99 -7.42
CA LEU A 47 9.75 -0.45 -7.48
C LEU A 47 9.99 -0.93 -8.91
N HIS A 48 9.14 -0.51 -9.85
CA HIS A 48 9.29 -0.85 -11.26
C HIS A 48 10.59 -0.32 -11.84
N LEU A 49 10.95 0.93 -11.52
CA LEU A 49 12.17 1.55 -12.04
C LEU A 49 13.45 0.92 -11.48
N LEU A 50 13.44 0.51 -10.20
CA LEU A 50 14.54 -0.20 -9.57
C LEU A 50 14.74 -1.61 -10.16
N LYS A 51 13.63 -2.31 -10.47
CA LYS A 51 13.64 -3.62 -11.13
C LYS A 51 14.01 -3.54 -12.61
N ASN A 52 13.54 -2.51 -13.33
CA ASN A 52 13.78 -2.29 -14.75
C ASN A 52 13.90 -0.78 -15.06
N LYS A 53 15.08 -0.35 -15.51
CA LYS A 53 15.36 1.06 -15.82
C LYS A 53 14.48 1.65 -16.93
N ASP A 54 13.93 0.80 -17.79
CA ASP A 54 13.08 1.20 -18.91
C ASP A 54 11.57 1.01 -18.63
N ALA A 55 11.20 0.67 -17.39
CA ALA A 55 9.81 0.44 -17.02
C ALA A 55 8.93 1.67 -17.28
N GLU A 56 7.75 1.50 -17.87
CA GLU A 56 6.77 2.56 -18.01
C GLU A 56 6.24 2.97 -16.63
N LEU A 57 6.21 4.28 -16.36
CA LEU A 57 5.75 4.81 -15.08
C LEU A 57 4.26 5.18 -15.18
N ASN A 58 3.52 4.86 -14.13
CA ASN A 58 2.14 5.26 -14.00
C ASN A 58 2.05 6.79 -13.89
N PRO A 59 1.31 7.48 -14.79
CA PRO A 59 1.21 8.93 -14.82
C PRO A 59 0.51 9.51 -13.57
N MET A 60 -0.13 8.67 -12.76
CA MET A 60 -0.73 9.06 -11.49
C MET A 60 0.29 9.31 -10.38
N GLY A 61 1.54 8.90 -10.56
CA GLY A 61 2.65 9.27 -9.70
C GLY A 61 2.92 10.78 -9.74
N SER A 62 3.42 11.31 -8.64
CA SER A 62 3.79 12.72 -8.49
C SER A 62 5.29 12.98 -8.68
N ILE A 63 6.11 11.93 -8.71
CA ILE A 63 7.56 11.97 -8.86
C ILE A 63 7.95 11.47 -10.27
N SER A 64 8.66 12.29 -11.03
CA SER A 64 9.07 11.93 -12.40
C SER A 64 10.19 10.87 -12.41
N ARG A 65 10.41 10.25 -13.57
CA ARG A 65 11.54 9.32 -13.78
C ARG A 65 12.87 9.98 -13.41
N GLU A 66 13.08 11.20 -13.90
CA GLU A 66 14.31 11.96 -13.70
C GLU A 66 14.51 12.27 -12.21
N GLU A 67 13.43 12.65 -11.52
CA GLU A 67 13.45 12.90 -10.08
C GLU A 67 13.78 11.63 -9.27
N ILE A 68 13.25 10.46 -9.65
CA ILE A 68 13.59 9.18 -9.03
C ILE A 68 15.05 8.81 -9.31
N GLN A 69 15.50 8.94 -10.56
CA GLN A 69 16.88 8.62 -10.96
C GLN A 69 17.90 9.54 -10.28
N GLU A 70 17.61 10.83 -10.18
CA GLU A 70 18.44 11.77 -9.42
C GLU A 70 18.52 11.33 -7.96
N THR A 71 17.38 11.01 -7.34
CA THR A 71 17.32 10.55 -5.94
C THR A 71 18.19 9.31 -5.72
N ILE A 72 18.07 8.29 -6.59
CA ILE A 72 18.91 7.09 -6.53
C ILE A 72 20.40 7.44 -6.68
N GLY A 73 20.75 8.31 -7.64
CA GLY A 73 22.13 8.74 -7.87
C GLY A 73 22.72 9.44 -6.63
N ARG A 74 21.97 10.36 -6.03
CA ARG A 74 22.39 11.05 -4.79
C ARG A 74 22.61 10.08 -3.65
N ILE A 75 21.70 9.11 -3.45
CA ILE A 75 21.83 8.10 -2.40
C ILE A 75 23.08 7.23 -2.61
N LYS A 76 23.38 6.84 -3.85
CA LYS A 76 24.60 6.07 -4.18
C LYS A 76 25.90 6.82 -3.85
N GLU A 77 25.88 8.13 -3.98
CA GLU A 77 27.00 9.02 -3.65
C GLU A 77 26.99 9.46 -2.17
N ASP A 78 26.07 8.91 -1.36
CA ASP A 78 25.79 9.29 0.02
C ASP A 78 25.55 10.81 0.21
N LEU A 79 24.90 11.41 -0.78
CA LEU A 79 24.51 12.81 -0.77
C LEU A 79 23.08 12.98 -0.23
N PRO A 80 22.78 14.11 0.44
CA PRO A 80 21.42 14.39 0.91
C PRO A 80 20.42 14.43 -0.24
N VAL A 81 19.24 13.81 -0.06
CA VAL A 81 18.10 13.93 -0.97
C VAL A 81 17.54 15.35 -0.90
N LYS A 82 17.46 16.02 -2.06
CA LYS A 82 17.00 17.42 -2.15
C LYS A 82 15.53 17.56 -2.53
N ASN A 83 14.96 16.53 -3.16
CA ASN A 83 13.60 16.60 -3.68
C ASN A 83 12.59 16.40 -2.53
N ARG A 84 11.89 17.47 -2.15
CA ARG A 84 10.85 17.45 -1.10
C ARG A 84 9.62 16.61 -1.44
N LYS A 85 9.44 16.20 -2.71
CA LYS A 85 8.36 15.28 -3.10
C LYS A 85 8.67 13.84 -2.70
N VAL A 86 9.95 13.49 -2.56
CA VAL A 86 10.40 12.16 -2.14
C VAL A 86 10.21 12.07 -0.62
N PRO A 87 9.31 11.21 -0.12
CA PRO A 87 9.16 10.97 1.30
C PRO A 87 10.39 10.24 1.87
N ASP A 88 10.69 10.46 3.15
CA ASP A 88 11.83 9.83 3.85
C ASP A 88 11.81 8.29 3.75
N PHE A 89 10.61 7.68 3.68
CA PHE A 89 10.49 6.23 3.56
C PHE A 89 10.94 5.70 2.18
N HIS A 90 10.82 6.49 1.10
CA HIS A 90 11.40 6.13 -0.20
C HIS A 90 12.92 6.15 -0.15
N GLU A 91 13.51 7.15 0.51
CA GLU A 91 14.96 7.17 0.72
C GLU A 91 15.42 5.94 1.51
N LYS A 92 14.74 5.64 2.63
CA LYS A 92 15.00 4.42 3.42
C LYS A 92 14.88 3.15 2.58
N PHE A 93 13.85 3.05 1.73
CA PHE A 93 13.66 1.92 0.84
C PHE A 93 14.81 1.81 -0.17
N ILE A 94 15.18 2.90 -0.85
CA ILE A 94 16.27 2.90 -1.85
C ILE A 94 17.60 2.52 -1.20
N ARG A 95 17.92 3.05 -0.01
CA ARG A 95 19.12 2.64 0.75
C ARG A 95 19.12 1.15 1.04
N THR A 96 18.00 0.61 1.50
CA THR A 96 17.84 -0.83 1.76
C THR A 96 17.95 -1.65 0.47
N TRP A 97 17.43 -1.15 -0.64
CA TRP A 97 17.55 -1.81 -1.95
C TRP A 97 18.99 -1.86 -2.46
N LEU A 98 19.78 -0.80 -2.21
CA LEU A 98 21.17 -0.73 -2.67
C LEU A 98 22.15 -1.49 -1.78
N ASP A 99 21.70 -1.93 -0.61
CA ASP A 99 22.49 -2.71 0.34
C ASP A 99 22.64 -4.17 -0.13
N GLU A 100 23.89 -4.65 -0.23
CA GLU A 100 24.20 -5.99 -0.75
C GLU A 100 23.75 -7.11 0.19
N GLU A 101 23.81 -6.90 1.51
CA GLU A 101 23.34 -7.88 2.50
C GLU A 101 21.82 -8.02 2.41
N ALA A 102 21.11 -6.89 2.28
CA ALA A 102 19.67 -6.88 2.10
C ALA A 102 19.22 -7.59 0.81
N GLN A 103 19.99 -7.48 -0.28
CA GLN A 103 19.73 -8.21 -1.53
C GLN A 103 19.92 -9.72 -1.36
N ALA A 104 20.86 -10.14 -0.52
CA ALA A 104 21.11 -11.57 -0.25
C ALA A 104 19.99 -12.24 0.59
N GLU A 105 19.21 -11.46 1.34
CA GLU A 105 18.17 -11.96 2.26
C GLU A 105 16.86 -12.43 1.59
N ASN A 106 16.80 -12.49 0.25
CA ASN A 106 15.59 -12.85 -0.52
C ASN A 106 14.33 -12.09 -0.05
N LYS A 107 14.50 -10.79 0.21
CA LYS A 107 13.43 -9.91 0.73
C LYS A 107 12.27 -9.83 -0.25
N LEU A 108 11.06 -9.83 0.29
CA LEU A 108 9.85 -9.46 -0.45
C LEU A 108 9.78 -7.93 -0.52
N TRP A 109 10.36 -7.37 -1.59
CA TRP A 109 10.49 -5.92 -1.77
C TRP A 109 9.16 -5.18 -1.75
N ASP A 110 8.13 -5.78 -2.33
CA ASP A 110 6.78 -5.24 -2.36
C ASP A 110 6.20 -5.16 -0.91
N ASP A 111 6.45 -6.17 -0.07
CA ASP A 111 6.03 -6.16 1.34
C ASP A 111 6.80 -5.13 2.18
N LEU A 112 8.10 -4.97 1.94
CA LEU A 112 8.90 -3.93 2.60
C LEU A 112 8.38 -2.53 2.24
N MET A 113 8.11 -2.28 0.94
CA MET A 113 7.55 -1.00 0.49
C MET A 113 6.18 -0.76 1.12
N ALA A 114 5.32 -1.77 1.14
CA ALA A 114 4.01 -1.70 1.80
C ALA A 114 4.15 -1.38 3.29
N SER A 115 5.09 -2.01 4.01
CA SER A 115 5.35 -1.72 5.42
C SER A 115 5.70 -0.27 5.66
N LEU A 116 6.70 0.22 4.92
CA LEU A 116 7.19 1.58 5.06
C LEU A 116 6.12 2.62 4.73
N TYR A 117 5.30 2.34 3.72
CA TYR A 117 4.21 3.20 3.31
C TYR A 117 3.06 3.23 4.33
N MET A 118 2.69 2.07 4.89
CA MET A 118 1.67 1.99 5.93
C MET A 118 2.13 2.67 7.22
N ASP A 119 3.38 2.44 7.65
CA ASP A 119 3.97 3.13 8.80
C ASP A 119 3.91 4.67 8.60
N TYR A 120 4.36 5.15 7.43
CA TYR A 120 4.24 6.57 7.05
C TYR A 120 2.80 7.10 7.12
N GLY A 121 1.83 6.31 6.65
CA GLY A 121 0.42 6.64 6.66
C GLY A 121 -0.18 6.73 8.06
N THR A 122 0.20 5.82 8.96
CA THR A 122 -0.28 5.83 10.35
C THR A 122 0.26 7.00 11.18
N GLU A 123 1.44 7.54 10.84
CA GLU A 123 2.03 8.72 11.48
C GLU A 123 1.43 10.05 11.00
N VAL A 124 0.51 10.02 10.04
CA VAL A 124 -0.16 11.23 9.55
C VAL A 124 -1.02 11.85 10.66
N LYS A 125 -0.75 13.11 10.99
CA LYS A 125 -1.45 13.84 12.07
C LYS A 125 -2.98 13.91 11.94
N ASN A 126 -3.49 13.80 10.71
CA ASN A 126 -4.93 13.75 10.48
C ASN A 126 -5.47 12.37 10.85
N SER A 127 -6.35 12.33 11.86
CA SER A 127 -6.86 11.08 12.43
C SER A 127 -7.68 10.25 11.45
N LEU A 128 -8.42 10.86 10.53
CA LEU A 128 -9.16 10.13 9.50
C LEU A 128 -8.19 9.37 8.60
N MET A 129 -7.17 10.05 8.07
CA MET A 129 -6.17 9.44 7.19
C MET A 129 -5.37 8.36 7.91
N SER A 130 -4.85 8.65 9.10
CA SER A 130 -4.07 7.68 9.89
C SER A 130 -4.88 6.43 10.23
N ARG A 131 -6.12 6.58 10.70
CA ARG A 131 -7.00 5.42 10.98
C ARG A 131 -7.39 4.68 9.70
N TRP A 132 -7.51 5.36 8.58
CA TRP A 132 -7.75 4.73 7.28
C TRP A 132 -6.55 3.85 6.88
N PHE A 133 -5.31 4.33 7.04
CA PHE A 133 -4.11 3.53 6.78
C PHE A 133 -4.03 2.32 7.72
N GLU A 134 -4.26 2.52 9.02
CA GLU A 134 -4.27 1.43 10.00
C GLU A 134 -5.33 0.38 9.68
N LEU A 135 -6.54 0.79 9.30
CA LEU A 135 -7.61 -0.11 8.88
C LEU A 135 -7.18 -0.97 7.68
N ASN A 136 -6.60 -0.35 6.64
CA ASN A 136 -6.14 -1.07 5.46
C ASN A 136 -4.99 -2.04 5.77
N LEU A 137 -4.04 -1.63 6.62
CA LEU A 137 -2.97 -2.51 7.11
C LEU A 137 -3.56 -3.72 7.83
N ASN A 138 -4.53 -3.51 8.73
CA ASN A 138 -5.15 -4.58 9.51
C ASN A 138 -5.95 -5.55 8.62
N ILE A 139 -6.72 -5.03 7.66
CA ILE A 139 -7.43 -5.87 6.68
C ILE A 139 -6.43 -6.70 5.86
N GLY A 140 -5.39 -6.06 5.33
CA GLY A 140 -4.35 -6.73 4.54
C GLY A 140 -3.66 -7.83 5.32
N ASN A 141 -3.21 -7.54 6.53
CA ASN A 141 -2.56 -8.52 7.41
C ASN A 141 -3.46 -9.69 7.77
N LEU A 142 -4.73 -9.43 8.09
CA LEU A 142 -5.68 -10.50 8.41
C LEU A 142 -5.93 -11.41 7.20
N LEU A 143 -6.15 -10.83 6.01
CA LEU A 143 -6.31 -11.62 4.78
C LEU A 143 -5.05 -12.42 4.45
N SER A 144 -3.87 -11.81 4.52
CA SER A 144 -2.58 -12.48 4.31
C SER A 144 -2.40 -13.65 5.29
N ALA A 145 -2.73 -13.46 6.56
CA ALA A 145 -2.64 -14.51 7.58
C ALA A 145 -3.61 -15.67 7.32
N ILE A 146 -4.87 -15.37 6.95
CA ILE A 146 -5.88 -16.36 6.58
C ILE A 146 -5.39 -17.22 5.40
N TYR A 147 -4.91 -16.57 4.33
CA TYR A 147 -4.46 -17.29 3.14
C TYR A 147 -3.14 -18.03 3.36
N ALA A 148 -2.19 -17.45 4.10
CA ALA A 148 -0.95 -18.14 4.44
C ALA A 148 -1.23 -19.43 5.20
N ARG A 149 -2.09 -19.40 6.22
CA ARG A 149 -2.53 -20.61 6.91
C ARG A 149 -3.19 -21.61 5.98
N LYS A 150 -4.12 -21.15 5.13
CA LYS A 150 -4.86 -22.02 4.19
C LYS A 150 -3.93 -22.77 3.23
N TYR A 151 -2.84 -22.14 2.81
CA TYR A 151 -1.89 -22.70 1.83
C TYR A 151 -0.59 -23.23 2.47
N GLY A 152 -0.51 -23.30 3.80
CA GLY A 152 0.68 -23.83 4.51
C GLY A 152 1.92 -22.93 4.42
N LEU A 153 1.74 -21.63 4.20
CA LEU A 153 2.81 -20.64 4.26
C LEU A 153 3.04 -20.16 5.69
N ASP A 154 4.25 -19.68 5.97
CA ASP A 154 4.59 -19.08 7.26
C ASP A 154 3.87 -17.73 7.46
N VAL A 155 2.86 -17.73 8.33
CA VAL A 155 2.04 -16.55 8.66
C VAL A 155 2.90 -15.38 9.12
N ALA A 156 3.96 -15.63 9.90
CA ALA A 156 4.74 -14.54 10.47
C ALA A 156 5.54 -13.77 9.40
N ARG A 157 5.84 -14.41 8.26
CA ARG A 157 6.58 -13.82 7.14
C ARG A 157 5.75 -12.94 6.22
N VAL A 158 4.43 -13.14 6.16
CA VAL A 158 3.54 -12.40 5.26
C VAL A 158 2.82 -11.23 5.93
N VAL A 159 2.94 -11.12 7.25
CA VAL A 159 2.33 -10.04 8.03
C VAL A 159 3.30 -8.87 8.07
N VAL A 160 2.80 -7.69 7.75
CA VAL A 160 3.57 -6.46 7.53
C VAL A 160 3.31 -5.46 8.66
N GLY A 161 4.29 -4.59 8.98
CA GLY A 161 4.14 -3.53 9.99
C GLY A 161 4.35 -3.96 11.45
N HIS A 162 4.34 -2.98 12.35
CA HIS A 162 4.75 -3.15 13.77
C HIS A 162 3.67 -2.78 14.82
N ASN A 163 2.60 -2.08 14.45
CA ASN A 163 1.28 -2.68 14.52
C ASN A 163 0.86 -3.60 15.71
N PRO A 164 0.03 -3.23 16.71
CA PRO A 164 -0.47 -4.21 17.70
C PRO A 164 -1.19 -5.40 17.07
N VAL A 165 -2.01 -5.17 16.03
CA VAL A 165 -2.69 -6.25 15.28
C VAL A 165 -1.67 -7.14 14.57
N ALA A 166 -0.67 -6.56 13.90
CA ALA A 166 0.40 -7.32 13.26
C ALA A 166 1.19 -8.19 14.27
N GLN A 167 1.48 -7.65 15.47
CA GLN A 167 2.14 -8.39 16.54
C GLN A 167 1.29 -9.55 17.03
N LEU A 168 0.02 -9.31 17.34
CA LEU A 168 -0.92 -10.35 17.77
C LEU A 168 -0.99 -11.50 16.76
N ILE A 169 -1.07 -11.19 15.46
CA ILE A 169 -1.09 -12.23 14.42
C ILE A 169 0.19 -13.09 14.45
N ARG A 170 1.36 -12.45 14.56
CA ARG A 170 2.65 -13.18 14.58
C ARG A 170 2.79 -14.05 15.83
N GLU A 171 2.43 -13.52 16.99
CA GLU A 171 2.51 -14.22 18.27
C GLU A 171 1.50 -15.37 18.37
N ASN A 172 0.33 -15.21 17.73
CA ASN A 172 -0.77 -16.16 17.78
C ASN A 172 -1.01 -16.84 16.42
N ALA A 173 0.04 -17.04 15.62
CA ALA A 173 -0.06 -17.59 14.26
C ALA A 173 -0.77 -18.95 14.18
N ASN A 174 -0.78 -19.72 15.26
CA ASN A 174 -1.45 -21.03 15.37
C ASN A 174 -2.88 -20.96 15.95
N ALA A 175 -3.28 -19.84 16.56
CA ALA A 175 -4.62 -19.68 17.12
C ALA A 175 -5.64 -19.44 16.02
N ARG A 176 -6.82 -20.06 16.10
CA ARG A 176 -7.85 -20.00 15.04
C ARG A 176 -8.17 -18.57 14.61
N ASP A 177 -8.26 -17.65 15.55
CA ASP A 177 -8.59 -16.25 15.35
C ASP A 177 -7.37 -15.30 15.36
N PHE A 178 -6.16 -15.85 15.43
CA PHE A 178 -4.92 -15.07 15.58
C PHE A 178 -4.91 -14.15 16.81
N GLY A 179 -5.73 -14.41 17.83
CA GLY A 179 -5.90 -13.53 18.98
C GLY A 179 -6.67 -12.24 18.70
N LEU A 180 -7.38 -12.16 17.56
CA LEU A 180 -8.01 -10.92 17.09
C LEU A 180 -9.52 -10.84 17.31
N SER A 181 -10.20 -11.93 17.70
CA SER A 181 -11.67 -11.95 17.76
C SER A 181 -12.28 -10.90 18.68
N GLN A 182 -11.55 -10.49 19.74
CA GLN A 182 -11.97 -9.43 20.67
C GLN A 182 -11.23 -8.11 20.47
N GLU A 183 -10.09 -8.12 19.77
CA GLU A 183 -9.20 -6.97 19.62
C GLU A 183 -9.44 -6.20 18.31
N LEU A 184 -9.98 -6.85 17.29
CA LEU A 184 -10.22 -6.27 15.98
C LEU A 184 -11.71 -6.33 15.62
N GLU A 185 -12.39 -5.19 15.72
CA GLU A 185 -13.84 -5.05 15.48
C GLU A 185 -14.29 -5.62 14.11
N ILE A 186 -13.45 -5.48 13.09
CA ILE A 186 -13.74 -5.95 11.72
C ILE A 186 -13.43 -7.43 11.49
N PHE A 187 -12.91 -8.16 12.49
CA PHE A 187 -12.41 -9.52 12.33
C PHE A 187 -13.43 -10.46 11.69
N ASP A 188 -14.63 -10.57 12.30
CA ASP A 188 -15.67 -11.47 11.81
C ASP A 188 -16.16 -11.08 10.40
N ALA A 189 -16.18 -9.79 10.08
CA ALA A 189 -16.58 -9.32 8.75
C ALA A 189 -15.55 -9.73 7.70
N VAL A 190 -14.26 -9.54 7.97
CA VAL A 190 -13.19 -9.92 7.04
C VAL A 190 -13.12 -11.44 6.87
N VAL A 191 -13.25 -12.22 7.95
CA VAL A 191 -13.25 -13.69 7.87
C VAL A 191 -14.40 -14.17 6.98
N ARG A 192 -15.62 -13.69 7.20
CA ARG A 192 -16.77 -14.05 6.36
C ARG A 192 -16.53 -13.72 4.89
N LEU A 193 -16.02 -12.52 4.60
CA LEU A 193 -15.72 -12.09 3.22
C LEU A 193 -14.59 -12.91 2.57
N SER A 194 -13.66 -13.45 3.37
CA SER A 194 -12.54 -14.27 2.87
C SER A 194 -12.96 -15.70 2.51
N GLU A 195 -14.02 -16.20 3.17
CA GLU A 195 -14.59 -17.54 2.95
C GLU A 195 -15.65 -17.55 1.84
N GLU A 196 -16.22 -16.39 1.51
CA GLU A 196 -17.17 -16.24 0.41
C GLU A 196 -16.50 -16.45 -0.96
N THR A 197 -16.84 -17.56 -1.60
CA THR A 197 -16.28 -17.96 -2.90
C THR A 197 -17.05 -17.39 -4.08
N ASP A 198 -18.30 -16.96 -3.87
CA ASP A 198 -19.11 -16.33 -4.92
C ASP A 198 -18.83 -14.82 -4.96
N ILE A 199 -18.21 -14.37 -6.05
CA ILE A 199 -17.86 -12.96 -6.30
C ILE A 199 -19.12 -12.08 -6.26
N TYR A 200 -20.26 -12.57 -6.75
CA TYR A 200 -21.50 -11.80 -6.78
C TYR A 200 -22.09 -11.60 -5.38
N GLU A 201 -21.97 -12.59 -4.49
CA GLU A 201 -22.41 -12.48 -3.10
C GLU A 201 -21.46 -11.62 -2.26
N ARG A 202 -20.17 -11.63 -2.57
CA ARG A 202 -19.14 -10.83 -1.89
C ARG A 202 -19.30 -9.31 -2.12
N GLU A 203 -19.77 -8.88 -3.30
CA GLU A 203 -19.94 -7.45 -3.61
C GLU A 203 -21.26 -6.84 -3.11
N ARG A 204 -22.24 -7.66 -2.70
CA ARG A 204 -23.58 -7.21 -2.30
C ARG A 204 -23.80 -7.06 -0.79
N LYS A 205 -22.90 -7.59 0.05
CA LYS A 205 -23.02 -7.63 1.53
C LYS A 205 -21.93 -6.81 2.19
#